data_AF-A0AAV4PVU7-F1
#
_entry.id   AF-A0AAV4PVU7-F1
#
_cell.length_a   1.000
_cell.length_b   1.000
_cell.length_c   1.000
_cell.angle_alpha   90.00
_cell.angle_beta   90.00
_cell.angle_gamma   90.00
#
_symmetry.space_group_name_H-M   'P 1'
#
loop_
_entity.id
_entity.type
_entity.pdbx_description
1 polymer ?
#
loop_
_entity_poly.entity_id
_entity_poly.type
_entity_poly.pdbx_seq_one_letter_code
_entity_poly.pdbx_strand_id
1 'polypeptide(L)'
;MLSIVEKALLVKLSYKNSKSAIAALRAYRYMKGMRDSKGPITSSALKKMMKKFEATGSLASRQRSGRPSIAAAVATTVEQTVQSMSAVAAHGECSAREVSRQTGVSYGSVWKALRITLKRYPYKL
;
A
#
# COMPACT_ATOMS: atom_id res chain seq x y z
N MET A 1 -4.78 -3.59 18.20
CA MET A 1 -4.58 -4.51 17.06
C MET A 1 -4.06 -5.83 17.60
N LEU A 2 -4.46 -6.99 17.05
CA LEU A 2 -3.86 -8.27 17.45
C LEU A 2 -2.40 -8.37 16.98
N SER A 3 -1.52 -8.78 17.90
CA SER A 3 -0.14 -9.15 17.59
C SER A 3 -0.09 -10.36 16.65
N ILE A 4 1.01 -10.51 15.90
CA ILE A 4 1.22 -11.68 15.03
C ILE A 4 1.20 -13.00 15.82
N VAL A 5 1.70 -12.97 17.06
CA VAL A 5 1.71 -14.12 17.97
C VAL A 5 0.28 -14.52 18.36
N GLU A 6 -0.57 -13.53 18.64
CA GLU A 6 -1.98 -13.76 18.99
C GLU A 6 -2.78 -14.31 17.80
N LYS A 7 -2.50 -13.81 16.59
CA LYS A 7 -3.09 -14.35 15.35
C LYS A 7 -2.67 -15.80 15.12
N ALA A 8 -1.40 -16.13 15.35
CA ALA A 8 -0.90 -17.50 15.20
C ALA A 8 -1.56 -18.44 16.21
N LEU A 9 -1.72 -18.01 17.46
CA LEU A 9 -2.43 -18.77 18.49
C LEU A 9 -3.90 -19.02 18.08
N LEU A 10 -4.59 -18.00 17.60
CA LEU A 10 -5.98 -18.13 17.11
C LEU A 10 -6.09 -19.13 15.96
N VAL A 11 -5.18 -19.08 14.99
CA VAL A 11 -5.18 -20.03 13.86
C VAL A 11 -4.90 -21.44 14.34
N LYS A 12 -3.95 -21.64 15.25
CA LYS A 12 -3.67 -22.95 15.87
C LYS A 12 -4.90 -23.50 16.59
N LEU A 13 -5.60 -22.67 17.37
CA LEU A 13 -6.83 -23.06 18.06
C LEU A 13 -7.96 -23.37 17.08
N SER A 14 -8.07 -22.64 15.96
CA SER A 14 -9.05 -22.96 14.93
C SER A 14 -8.85 -24.32 14.31
N TYR A 15 -7.62 -24.70 13.97
CA TYR A 15 -7.35 -26.04 13.42
C TYR A 15 -7.64 -27.15 14.44
N LYS A 16 -7.31 -26.94 15.71
CA LYS A 16 -7.66 -27.90 16.79
C LYS A 16 -9.17 -28.08 16.99
N ASN A 17 -9.97 -27.05 16.73
CA ASN A 17 -11.42 -27.06 16.92
C ASN A 17 -12.19 -27.26 15.60
N SER A 18 -11.68 -28.12 14.71
CA SER A 18 -12.34 -28.46 13.43
C SER A 18 -12.67 -27.25 12.54
N LYS A 19 -11.81 -26.23 12.56
CA LYS A 19 -11.99 -24.94 11.86
C LYS A 19 -13.23 -24.14 12.28
N SER A 20 -13.84 -24.46 13.43
CA SER A 20 -14.93 -23.68 13.99
C SER A 20 -14.41 -22.39 14.62
N ALA A 21 -14.69 -21.26 13.99
CA ALA A 21 -14.27 -19.94 14.47
C ALA A 21 -14.86 -19.59 15.85
N ILE A 22 -16.07 -20.06 16.17
CA ILE A 22 -16.71 -19.77 17.46
C ILE A 22 -16.02 -20.56 18.58
N ALA A 23 -15.78 -21.86 18.37
CA ALA A 23 -15.09 -22.71 19.34
C ALA A 23 -13.66 -22.22 19.58
N ALA A 24 -12.95 -21.85 18.52
CA ALA A 24 -11.60 -21.28 18.62
C ALA A 24 -11.57 -19.98 19.44
N LEU A 25 -12.55 -19.09 19.26
CA LEU A 25 -12.65 -17.85 20.04
C LEU A 25 -13.00 -18.11 21.50
N ARG A 26 -13.89 -19.06 21.80
CA ARG A 26 -14.18 -19.47 23.18
C ARG A 26 -12.92 -19.99 23.88
N ALA A 27 -12.19 -20.89 23.23
CA ALA A 27 -10.93 -21.42 23.75
C ALA A 27 -9.89 -20.31 23.97
N TYR A 28 -9.75 -19.39 23.01
CA TYR A 28 -8.84 -18.26 23.14
C TYR A 28 -9.21 -17.32 24.30
N ARG A 29 -10.50 -17.03 24.47
CA ARG A 29 -10.99 -16.17 25.56
C ARG A 29 -10.79 -16.82 26.92
N TYR A 30 -11.08 -18.12 27.03
CA TYR A 30 -10.82 -18.88 28.24
C TYR A 30 -9.33 -18.84 28.62
N MET A 31 -8.43 -19.12 27.66
CA MET A 31 -6.99 -19.05 27.88
C MET A 31 -6.48 -17.67 28.31
N LYS A 32 -7.18 -16.60 27.92
CA LYS A 32 -6.82 -15.20 28.23
C LYS A 32 -7.63 -14.61 29.39
N GLY A 33 -8.52 -15.37 30.02
CA GLY A 33 -9.39 -14.87 31.10
C GLY A 33 -10.38 -13.78 30.64
N MET A 34 -10.74 -13.73 29.36
CA MET A 34 -11.65 -12.71 28.82
C MET A 34 -13.11 -13.13 28.96
N ARG A 35 -14.01 -12.18 29.24
CA ARG A 35 -15.46 -12.39 29.17
C ARG A 35 -15.90 -12.63 27.73
N ASP A 36 -16.88 -13.52 27.52
CA ASP A 36 -17.31 -13.99 26.19
C ASP A 36 -17.76 -12.90 25.22
N SER A 37 -18.25 -11.76 25.72
CA SER A 37 -18.72 -10.63 24.91
C SER A 37 -17.65 -9.60 24.54
N LYS A 38 -16.46 -9.62 25.16
CA LYS A 38 -15.40 -8.62 24.97
C LYS A 38 -14.13 -9.21 24.32
N GLY A 39 -14.30 -9.84 23.17
CA GLY A 39 -13.18 -10.38 22.39
C GLY A 39 -12.52 -9.34 21.47
N PRO A 40 -11.19 -9.42 21.23
CA PRO A 40 -10.48 -8.49 20.34
C PRO A 40 -10.81 -8.69 18.85
N ILE A 41 -11.50 -9.79 18.51
CA ILE A 41 -11.87 -10.15 17.15
C ILE A 41 -13.24 -10.84 17.13
N THR A 42 -14.00 -10.59 16.07
CA THR A 42 -15.28 -11.23 15.81
C THR A 42 -15.08 -12.58 15.10
N SER A 43 -16.09 -13.45 15.16
CA SER A 43 -16.06 -14.75 14.46
C SER A 43 -15.90 -14.60 12.94
N SER A 44 -16.52 -13.59 12.34
CA SER A 44 -16.41 -13.27 10.91
C SER A 44 -14.99 -12.80 10.55
N ALA A 45 -14.35 -12.00 11.39
CA ALA A 45 -12.97 -11.57 11.19
C ALA A 45 -11.98 -12.73 11.34
N LEU A 46 -12.21 -13.67 12.26
CA LEU A 46 -11.40 -14.89 12.36
C LEU A 46 -11.53 -15.77 11.11
N LYS A 47 -12.76 -15.97 10.59
CA LYS A 47 -12.96 -16.70 9.32
C LYS A 47 -12.21 -16.05 8.15
N LYS A 48 -12.25 -14.72 8.03
CA LYS A 48 -11.48 -13.98 7.00
C LYS A 48 -9.97 -14.18 7.18
N MET A 49 -9.48 -14.16 8.42
CA MET A 49 -8.07 -14.40 8.74
C MET A 49 -7.64 -15.81 8.34
N MET A 50 -8.45 -16.83 8.63
CA MET A 50 -8.18 -18.20 8.22
C MET A 50 -8.17 -18.36 6.70
N LYS A 51 -9.18 -17.83 5.99
CA LYS A 51 -9.22 -17.87 4.52
C LYS A 51 -7.98 -17.22 3.91
N LYS A 52 -7.53 -16.09 4.46
CA LYS A 52 -6.30 -15.43 4.02
C LYS A 52 -5.07 -16.30 4.30
N PHE A 53 -5.00 -16.91 5.47
CA PHE A 53 -3.90 -17.80 5.84
C PHE A 53 -3.83 -19.02 4.92
N GLU A 54 -4.96 -19.66 4.61
CA GLU A 54 -5.02 -20.78 3.67
C GLU A 54 -4.60 -20.37 2.25
N ALA A 55 -4.90 -19.15 1.82
CA ALA A 55 -4.56 -18.65 0.49
C ALA A 55 -3.11 -18.14 0.35
N THR A 56 -2.51 -17.60 1.41
CA THR A 56 -1.21 -16.89 1.35
C THR A 56 -0.13 -17.50 2.25
N GLY A 57 -0.49 -18.38 3.19
CA GLY A 57 0.41 -18.90 4.23
C GLY A 57 0.88 -17.86 5.26
N SER A 58 0.37 -16.62 5.19
CA SER A 58 0.87 -15.49 5.98
C SER A 58 -0.20 -14.84 6.85
N LEU A 59 0.17 -14.59 8.12
CA LEU A 59 -0.64 -13.87 9.11
C LEU A 59 -0.29 -12.38 9.21
N ALA A 60 0.74 -11.96 8.48
CA ALA A 60 1.13 -10.56 8.43
C ALA A 60 -0.02 -9.72 7.85
N SER A 61 -0.18 -8.49 8.35
CA SER A 61 -1.09 -7.55 7.71
C SER A 61 -0.56 -7.25 6.31
N ARG A 62 -1.42 -7.26 5.30
CA ARG A 62 -1.00 -6.81 3.97
C ARG A 62 -0.81 -5.31 4.06
N GLN A 63 0.32 -4.80 3.56
CA GLN A 63 0.50 -3.38 3.33
C GLN A 63 -0.67 -2.91 2.45
N ARG A 64 -1.41 -1.89 2.91
CA ARG A 64 -2.49 -1.32 2.10
C ARG A 64 -1.84 -0.68 0.88
N SER A 65 -2.22 -1.12 -0.32
CA SER A 65 -1.92 -0.35 -1.52
C SER A 65 -2.70 0.96 -1.41
N GLY A 66 -1.98 2.07 -1.20
CA GLY A 66 -2.59 3.40 -1.25
C GLY A 66 -3.09 3.72 -2.66
N ARG A 67 -3.69 4.91 -2.82
CA ARG A 67 -4.01 5.42 -4.16
C ARG A 67 -2.70 5.56 -4.95
N PRO A 68 -2.62 5.07 -6.20
CA PRO A 68 -1.42 5.22 -7.01
C PRO A 68 -1.10 6.70 -7.23
N SER A 69 0.18 7.04 -7.22
CA SER A 69 0.64 8.40 -7.41
C SER A 69 0.43 8.84 -8.86
N ILE A 70 -0.34 9.91 -9.07
CA ILE A 70 -0.49 10.55 -10.39
C ILE A 70 0.89 10.98 -10.92
N ALA A 71 1.76 11.47 -10.05
CA ALA A 71 3.12 11.86 -10.41
C ALA A 71 4.00 10.68 -10.85
N ALA A 72 3.70 9.45 -10.41
CA ALA A 72 4.42 8.26 -10.89
C ALA A 72 3.94 7.87 -12.30
N ALA A 73 2.63 7.93 -12.55
CA ALA A 73 2.07 7.64 -13.87
C ALA A 73 2.54 8.62 -14.94
N VAL A 74 2.68 9.90 -14.57
CA VAL A 74 3.03 10.98 -15.50
C VAL A 74 4.55 11.18 -15.65
N ALA A 75 5.37 10.56 -14.78
CA ALA A 75 6.81 10.75 -14.78
C ALA A 75 7.46 10.40 -16.11
N THR A 76 7.08 9.28 -16.74
CA THR A 76 7.66 8.84 -18.01
C THR A 76 7.38 9.84 -19.13
N THR A 77 6.14 10.34 -19.23
CA THR A 77 5.77 11.35 -20.23
C THR A 77 6.51 12.67 -20.01
N VAL A 78 6.66 13.09 -18.76
CA VAL A 78 7.42 14.29 -18.39
C VAL A 78 8.90 14.13 -18.73
N GLU A 79 9.49 12.96 -18.48
CA GLU A 79 10.90 12.70 -18.80
C GLU A 79 11.16 12.69 -20.30
N GLN A 80 10.31 12.03 -21.09
CA GLN A 80 10.41 12.00 -22.55
C GLN A 80 10.32 13.40 -23.16
N THR A 81 9.39 14.22 -22.66
CA THR A 81 9.25 15.61 -23.13
C THR A 81 10.45 16.47 -22.74
N VAL A 82 10.92 16.39 -21.50
CA VAL A 82 12.17 17.08 -21.09
C VAL A 82 13.33 16.70 -21.99
N GLN A 83 13.53 15.40 -22.28
CA GLN A 83 14.62 14.93 -23.13
C GLN A 83 14.50 15.47 -24.56
N SER A 84 13.29 15.45 -25.13
CA SER A 84 13.03 15.97 -26.48
C SER A 84 13.28 17.48 -26.58
N MET A 85 12.89 18.23 -25.54
CA MET A 85 13.03 19.69 -25.53
C MET A 85 14.48 20.10 -25.30
N SER A 86 15.21 19.38 -24.45
CA SER A 86 16.63 19.66 -24.14
C SER A 86 17.50 19.42 -25.38
N ALA A 87 17.14 18.45 -26.22
CA ALA A 87 17.86 18.17 -27.47
C ALA A 87 17.68 19.26 -28.53
N VAL A 88 16.60 20.04 -28.47
CA VAL A 88 16.28 21.10 -29.43
C VAL A 88 16.72 22.48 -28.94
N ALA A 89 16.77 22.68 -27.62
CA ALA A 89 17.15 23.96 -27.03
C ALA A 89 18.63 24.29 -27.29
N ALA A 90 18.91 25.50 -27.82
CA ALA A 90 20.26 25.95 -28.14
C ALA A 90 21.23 25.95 -26.94
N HIS A 91 20.70 26.09 -25.72
CA HIS A 91 21.46 26.04 -24.47
C HIS A 91 21.22 24.76 -23.64
N GLY A 92 20.42 23.82 -24.15
CA GLY A 92 20.07 22.58 -23.45
C GLY A 92 19.18 22.76 -22.22
N GLU A 93 18.64 23.96 -21.98
CA GLU A 93 17.82 24.27 -20.80
C GLU A 93 16.31 24.20 -21.12
N CYS A 94 15.56 23.51 -20.25
CA CYS A 94 14.09 23.45 -20.32
C CYS A 94 13.44 24.03 -19.07
N SER A 95 12.27 24.67 -19.19
CA SER A 95 11.50 25.10 -18.01
C SER A 95 10.41 24.09 -17.66
N ALA A 96 10.18 23.81 -16.37
CA ALA A 96 9.07 22.95 -15.95
C ALA A 96 7.70 23.48 -16.37
N ARG A 97 7.58 24.80 -16.62
CA ARG A 97 6.38 25.42 -17.19
C ARG A 97 6.22 25.09 -18.67
N GLU A 98 7.31 25.10 -19.43
CA GLU A 98 7.35 24.66 -20.83
C GLU A 98 6.88 23.22 -20.94
N VAL A 99 7.44 22.33 -20.10
CA VAL A 99 7.11 20.90 -20.06
C VAL A 99 5.62 20.69 -19.73
N SER A 100 5.07 21.50 -18.81
CA SER A 100 3.64 21.46 -18.47
C SER A 100 2.76 21.87 -19.65
N ARG A 101 3.15 22.89 -20.41
CA ARG A 101 2.44 23.31 -21.64
C ARG A 101 2.48 22.22 -22.71
N GLN A 102 3.65 21.61 -22.90
CA GLN A 102 3.85 20.60 -23.94
C GLN A 102 3.14 19.27 -23.63
N THR A 103 3.15 18.84 -22.37
CA THR A 103 2.50 17.59 -21.94
C THR A 103 1.01 17.74 -21.65
N GLY A 104 0.50 18.97 -21.50
CA GLY A 104 -0.87 19.24 -21.04
C GLY A 104 -1.11 18.87 -19.56
N VAL A 105 -0.06 18.48 -18.84
CA VAL A 105 -0.11 18.10 -17.42
C VAL A 105 -0.01 19.36 -16.58
N SER A 106 -0.77 19.44 -15.49
CA SER A 106 -0.68 20.57 -14.56
C SER A 106 0.74 20.75 -14.00
N TYR A 107 1.19 22.00 -13.88
CA TYR A 107 2.53 22.32 -13.37
C TYR A 107 2.84 21.63 -12.03
N GLY A 108 1.88 21.56 -11.11
CA GLY A 108 2.07 20.89 -9.82
C GLY A 108 2.34 19.38 -9.95
N SER A 109 1.77 18.72 -10.96
CA SER A 109 2.01 17.31 -11.23
C SER A 109 3.36 17.09 -11.91
N VAL A 110 3.74 17.97 -12.85
CA VAL A 110 5.09 18.00 -13.45
C VAL A 110 6.15 18.21 -12.37
N TRP A 111 5.93 19.18 -11.48
CA TRP A 111 6.83 19.45 -10.35
C TRP A 111 6.98 18.24 -9.43
N LYS A 112 5.88 17.57 -9.08
CA LYS A 112 5.91 16.33 -8.27
C LYS A 112 6.61 15.20 -9.01
N ALA A 113 6.36 15.03 -10.30
CA ALA A 113 7.00 14.00 -11.10
C ALA A 113 8.52 14.21 -11.15
N LEU A 114 8.97 15.44 -11.45
CA LEU A 114 10.38 15.80 -11.47
C LEU A 114 11.04 15.65 -10.11
N ARG A 115 10.45 16.22 -9.06
CA ARG A 115 11.06 16.31 -7.73
C ARG A 115 10.99 14.99 -6.94
N ILE A 116 9.84 14.32 -6.98
CA ILE A 116 9.57 13.14 -6.15
C ILE A 116 9.95 11.86 -6.86
N THR A 117 9.54 11.70 -8.14
CA THR A 117 9.75 10.46 -8.89
C THR A 117 11.11 10.45 -9.58
N LEU A 118 11.41 11.45 -10.41
CA LEU A 118 12.61 11.52 -11.27
C LEU A 118 13.85 12.08 -10.55
N LYS A 119 13.69 12.57 -9.31
CA LYS A 119 14.76 13.16 -8.47
C LYS A 119 15.54 14.29 -9.15
N ARG A 120 14.94 15.02 -10.10
CA ARG A 120 15.53 16.22 -10.73
C ARG A 120 15.01 17.50 -10.08
N TYR A 121 15.78 18.57 -10.20
CA TYR A 121 15.34 19.89 -9.77
C TYR A 121 14.52 20.54 -10.90
N PRO A 122 13.27 20.99 -10.66
CA PRO A 122 12.42 21.57 -11.70
C PRO A 122 12.96 22.84 -12.38
N TYR A 123 14.01 23.44 -11.80
CA TYR A 123 14.70 24.63 -12.30
C TYR A 123 16.10 24.31 -12.87
N LYS A 124 16.46 23.02 -12.97
CA LYS A 124 17.69 22.52 -13.59
C LYS A 124 17.30 21.34 -14.49
N LEU A 125 16.61 21.62 -15.59
CA LEU A 125 16.17 20.62 -16.58
C LEU A 125 17.00 20.73 -17.84
#